data_AF-W4QUN2-F1
#
_entry.id   AF-W4QUN2-F1
#
_cell.length_a   1.000
_cell.length_b   1.000
_cell.length_c   1.000
_cell.angle_alpha   90.00
_cell.angle_beta   90.00
_cell.angle_gamma   90.00
#
_symmetry.space_group_name_H-M   'P 1'
#
loop_
_entity.id
_entity.type
_entity.pdbx_description
1 polymer ?
#
loop_
_entity_poly.entity_id
_entity_poly.type
_entity_poly.pdbx_seq_one_letter_code
_entity_poly.pdbx_strand_id
1 'polypeptide(L)' 'MGLKGYKLMKNSKENCPNCNVDLQGEPIPKKQHGSYNATHFTRKIGISDIKKDQIVKWKCPDCEGEWDIK' A
#
# COMPACT_ATOMS: atom_id res chain seq x y z
N MET A 1 -9.89 -34.54 3.70
CA MET A 1 -9.91 -33.17 4.23
C MET A 1 -9.26 -32.22 3.22
N GLY A 2 -10.05 -31.53 2.40
CA GLY A 2 -9.54 -30.56 1.42
C GLY A 2 -9.10 -29.28 2.11
N LEU A 3 -7.84 -28.89 1.94
CA LEU A 3 -7.25 -27.69 2.50
C LEU A 3 -8.01 -26.46 1.98
N LYS A 4 -8.71 -25.79 2.89
CA LYS A 4 -9.46 -24.56 2.67
C LYS A 4 -8.60 -23.54 1.92
N GLY A 5 -9.21 -22.93 0.90
CA GLY A 5 -8.56 -22.02 -0.05
C GLY A 5 -7.68 -20.98 0.62
N TYR A 6 -6.37 -21.15 0.49
CA TYR A 6 -5.42 -20.07 0.65
C TYR A 6 -5.58 -19.21 -0.60
N LYS A 7 -6.41 -18.16 -0.51
CA LYS A 7 -6.41 -17.09 -1.50
C LYS A 7 -4.99 -16.55 -1.52
N LEU A 8 -4.23 -16.82 -2.59
CA LEU A 8 -2.91 -16.24 -2.82
C LEU A 8 -3.04 -14.73 -2.61
N MET A 9 -2.58 -14.25 -1.46
CA MET A 9 -2.55 -12.81 -1.18
C MET A 9 -1.63 -12.23 -2.23
N LYS A 10 -2.22 -11.52 -3.19
CA LYS A 10 -1.48 -10.97 -4.31
C LYS A 10 -0.40 -10.07 -3.74
N ASN A 11 0.81 -10.23 -4.24
CA ASN A 11 1.89 -9.34 -3.90
C ASN A 11 1.54 -7.97 -4.51
N SER A 12 1.00 -7.07 -3.71
CA SER A 12 0.64 -5.71 -4.12
C SER A 12 1.89 -4.84 -4.18
N LYS A 13 2.84 -5.23 -5.03
CA LYS A 13 4.00 -4.40 -5.35
C LYS A 13 3.50 -3.15 -6.04
N GLU A 14 3.63 -2.03 -5.36
CA GLU A 14 3.40 -0.69 -5.92
C GLU A 14 4.77 -0.01 -6.04
N ASN A 15 5.02 0.61 -7.18
CA ASN A 15 6.22 1.41 -7.41
C ASN A 15 5.84 2.89 -7.50
N CYS A 16 6.76 3.77 -7.12
CA CYS A 16 6.55 5.20 -7.30
C CYS A 16 6.49 5.55 -8.80
N PRO A 17 5.50 6.29 -9.28
CA PRO A 17 5.44 6.69 -10.69
C PRO A 17 6.56 7.65 -11.11
N ASN A 18 7.19 8.35 -10.17
CA ASN A 18 8.20 9.37 -10.44
C ASN A 18 9.64 8.82 -10.47
N CYS A 19 9.99 7.95 -9.51
CA CYS A 19 11.36 7.40 -9.40
C CYS A 19 11.40 5.87 -9.53
N ASN A 20 10.26 5.22 -9.72
CA ASN A 20 10.12 3.76 -9.82
C ASN A 20 10.60 2.96 -8.60
N VAL A 21 10.89 3.62 -7.47
CA VAL A 21 11.26 2.95 -6.22
C VAL A 21 10.12 2.05 -5.78
N ASP A 22 10.46 0.89 -5.24
CA ASP A 22 9.48 -0.02 -4.64
C ASP A 22 8.89 0.63 -3.39
N LEU A 23 7.57 0.83 -3.35
CA LEU A 23 6.84 1.41 -2.23
C LEU A 23 6.30 0.33 -1.28
N GLN A 24 6.77 -0.91 -1.40
CA GLN A 24 6.43 -1.98 -0.48
C GLN A 24 7.18 -1.75 0.84
N GLY A 25 6.43 -1.83 1.94
CA GLY A 25 6.95 -1.70 3.29
C GLY A 25 7.25 -3.05 3.92
N GLU A 26 7.35 -3.05 5.24
CA GLU A 26 7.59 -4.26 6.00
C GLU A 26 6.46 -5.28 5.81
N PRO A 27 6.77 -6.59 5.92
CA PRO A 27 5.75 -7.63 5.85
C PRO A 27 4.74 -7.47 6.99
N ILE A 28 3.45 -7.60 6.66
CA ILE A 28 2.39 -7.59 7.66
C ILE A 28 2.49 -8.91 8.45
N PRO A 29 2.32 -8.91 9.78
CA PRO A 29 2.32 -10.14 10.55
C PRO A 29 1.20 -11.09 10.08
N LYS A 30 1.50 -12.39 9.91
CA LYS A 30 0.55 -13.40 9.42
C LYS A 30 -0.78 -13.46 10.19
N LYS A 31 -0.77 -13.08 11.47
CA LYS A 31 -1.98 -13.01 12.31
C LYS A 31 -2.93 -11.89 11.87
N GLN A 32 -2.40 -10.82 11.26
CA GLN A 32 -3.13 -9.65 10.79
C GLN A 32 -3.46 -9.73 9.30
N HIS A 33 -2.92 -10.71 8.57
CA HIS A 33 -3.28 -10.97 7.16
C HIS A 33 -4.79 -11.23 6.96
N GLY A 34 -5.51 -11.69 7.99
CA GLY A 34 -6.97 -11.84 7.92
C GLY A 34 -7.72 -10.51 7.91
N SER A 35 -7.13 -9.45 8.51
CA SER A 35 -7.71 -8.11 8.57
C SER A 35 -7.28 -7.24 7.40
N TYR A 36 -6.06 -7.46 6.91
CA TYR A 36 -5.49 -6.73 5.79
C TYR A 36 -5.33 -7.69 4.62
N ASN A 37 -6.06 -7.43 3.52
CA ASN A 37 -5.95 -8.21 2.28
C ASN A 37 -4.63 -7.90 1.53
N ALA A 38 -3.51 -7.80 2.24
CA ALA A 38 -2.18 -7.43 1.77
C ALA A 38 -1.11 -8.17 2.59
N THR A 39 0.03 -8.46 1.97
CA THR A 39 1.16 -9.16 2.61
C THR A 39 2.20 -8.22 3.21
N HIS A 40 2.21 -6.96 2.78
CA HIS A 40 3.17 -5.94 3.19
C HIS A 40 2.44 -4.61 3.41
N PHE A 41 2.98 -3.79 4.30
CA PHE A 41 2.56 -2.40 4.44
C PHE A 41 2.96 -1.60 3.19
N THR A 42 2.41 -0.40 3.03
CA THR A 42 2.80 0.53 1.98
C THR A 42 3.65 1.66 2.57
N ARG A 43 4.68 2.09 1.86
CA ARG A 43 5.54 3.22 2.24
C ARG A 43 5.05 4.56 1.68
N LYS A 44 3.98 4.56 0.87
CA LYS A 44 3.41 5.81 0.33
C LYS A 44 2.82 6.66 1.44
N ILE A 45 3.03 7.97 1.35
CA ILE A 45 2.52 8.94 2.31
C ILE A 45 1.22 9.51 1.75
N GLY A 46 0.14 9.44 2.51
CA GLY A 46 -1.14 10.05 2.14
C GLY A 46 -1.17 11.53 2.51
N ILE A 47 -1.37 12.40 1.54
CA ILE A 47 -1.65 13.82 1.77
C ILE A 47 -3.16 13.97 1.90
N SER A 48 -3.64 14.24 3.12
CA SER A 48 -5.05 14.45 3.41
C SER A 48 -5.45 15.91 3.32
N ASP A 49 -6.67 16.15 2.83
CA ASP A 49 -7.33 17.44 2.92
C ASP A 49 -8.37 17.40 4.04
N ILE A 50 -8.21 18.25 5.04
CA ILE A 50 -9.08 18.28 6.23
C ILE A 50 -10.52 18.71 5.90
N LYS A 51 -10.74 19.48 4.83
CA LYS A 51 -12.08 19.94 4.45
C LYS A 51 -12.86 18.84 3.75
N LYS A 52 -12.16 17.97 3.01
CA LYS A 52 -12.75 16.83 2.30
C LYS A 52 -12.72 15.53 3.11
N ASP A 53 -12.03 15.52 4.26
CA ASP A 53 -11.82 14.34 5.12
C ASP A 53 -11.30 13.11 4.35
N GLN A 54 -10.43 13.34 3.38
CA GLN A 54 -9.90 12.27 2.53
C GLN A 54 -8.47 12.56 2.12
N ILE A 55 -7.78 11.49 1.74
CA ILE A 55 -6.51 11.59 1.04
C ILE A 55 -6.82 12.17 -0.35
N VAL A 56 -6.08 13.20 -0.75
CA VAL A 56 -6.21 13.88 -2.05
C VAL A 56 -5.02 13.64 -2.96
N LYS A 57 -3.86 13.31 -2.40
CA LYS A 57 -2.65 12.95 -3.15
C LYS A 57 -1.84 11.90 -2.41
N TRP A 58 -1.02 11.18 -3.15
CA TRP A 58 0.04 10.33 -2.61
C TRP A 58 1.39 10.99 -2.79
N LYS A 59 2.30 10.81 -1.85
CA LYS A 59 3.69 11.28 -1.89
C LYS A 59 4.65 10.10 -1.70
N CYS A 60 5.73 10.10 -2.49
CA CYS A 60 6.84 9.15 -2.33
C CYS A 60 7.77 9.60 -1.19
N PRO A 61 8.17 8.70 -0.26
CA PRO A 61 9.12 9.05 0.79
C PRO A 61 10.56 9.22 0.27
N ASP A 62 10.93 8.59 -0.85
CA ASP A 62 12.31 8.59 -1.36
C ASP A 62 12.61 9.76 -2.31
N CYS A 63 11.71 10.08 -3.25
CA CYS A 63 11.92 11.14 -4.25
C CYS A 63 11.03 12.37 -4.03
N GLU A 64 10.19 12.34 -2.99
CA GLU A 64 9.22 13.39 -2.66
C GLU A 64 8.17 13.71 -3.73
N GLY A 65 8.19 13.01 -4.86
CA GLY A 65 7.22 13.21 -5.93
C GLY A 65 5.80 12.88 -5.48
N GLU A 66 4.86 13.71 -5.91
CA GLU A 66 3.45 13.62 -5.55
C GLU A 66 2.61 13.20 -6.77
N TRP A 67 1.54 12.44 -6.55
CA TRP A 67 0.58 12.10 -7.60
C TRP A 67 -0.87 12.10 -7.08
N ASP A 68 -1.79 12.43 -7.97
CA ASP A 68 -3.21 12.53 -7.66
C ASP A 68 -3.84 11.14 -7.47
N ILE A 69 -4.87 11.08 -6.62
CA ILE A 69 -5.64 9.85 -6.40
C ILE A 69 -6.78 9.85 -7.40
N LYS A 70 -6.70 8.91 -8.35
CA LYS A 70 -7.71 8.72 -9.39
C LYS A 70 -9.07 8.31 -8.87
#